data_AF-A0A955NEA9-F1
#
_entry.id   AF-A0A955NEA9-F1
#
_cell.length_a   1.000
_cell.length_b   1.000
_cell.length_c   1.000
_cell.angle_alpha   90.00
_cell.angle_beta   90.00
_cell.angle_gamma   90.00
#
_symmetry.space_group_name_H-M   'P 1'
#
loop_
_entity.id
_entity.type
_entity.pdbx_description
1 polymer ?
#
loop_
_entity_poly.entity_id
_entity_poly.type
_entity_poly.pdbx_seq_one_letter_code
_entity_poly.pdbx_strand_id
1 'polypeptide(L)'
;MKRQPNLTSGFTLIELLIVIAIILILIAIALPNFLEAQLRAKTTKSQSEMRTLATAIESLRAERGVLLIDFWDDHTLEANLRINEVFGGVGHWIPACSPTHPDGRSMTCVLMPLTSPVQYMTSIPDDVLAPTPDRNLFGNKGHDEWIGHVGNRTYLYADREGAPGKPRFGSEYDFNTGQFPTLPLPGYLYPLRTDEWVLSGFGPGRENNLTDNSVRKPFVYSPTNGTRSVGSIYYRSTQGIAH
;
A
#
# COMPACT_ATOMS: atom_id res chain seq x y z
N MET A 1 -10.17 73.63 -24.83
CA MET A 1 -9.99 72.37 -24.09
C MET A 1 -10.14 71.21 -25.09
N LYS A 2 -9.03 70.64 -25.60
CA LYS A 2 -9.06 69.55 -26.61
C LYS A 2 -9.20 68.20 -25.89
N ARG A 3 -10.30 67.47 -26.12
CA ARG A 3 -10.45 66.07 -25.68
C ARG A 3 -9.56 65.18 -26.56
N GLN A 4 -8.62 64.46 -25.95
CA GLN A 4 -7.88 63.40 -26.64
C GLN A 4 -8.80 62.18 -26.81
N PRO A 5 -8.88 61.57 -28.01
CA PRO A 5 -9.67 60.37 -28.22
C PRO A 5 -8.99 59.18 -27.55
N ASN A 6 -9.71 58.48 -26.68
CA ASN A 6 -9.26 57.20 -26.14
C ASN A 6 -9.30 56.17 -27.28
N LEU A 7 -8.13 55.74 -27.74
CA LEU A 7 -7.98 54.61 -28.66
C LEU A 7 -8.26 53.33 -27.89
N THR A 8 -9.52 52.92 -27.81
CA THR A 8 -9.87 51.56 -27.36
C THR A 8 -9.45 50.58 -28.45
N SER A 9 -8.24 50.04 -28.32
CA SER A 9 -7.75 48.93 -29.13
C SER A 9 -8.51 47.66 -28.76
N GLY A 10 -9.24 47.08 -29.70
CA GLY A 10 -9.92 45.79 -29.54
C GLY A 10 -8.97 44.65 -29.87
N PHE A 11 -9.00 43.59 -29.04
CA PHE A 11 -8.21 42.38 -29.25
C PHE A 11 -8.62 41.68 -30.55
N THR A 12 -7.65 41.28 -31.38
CA THR A 12 -7.97 40.57 -32.63
C THR A 12 -8.15 39.08 -32.39
N LEU A 13 -9.01 38.43 -33.20
CA LEU A 13 -9.19 36.97 -33.16
C LEU A 13 -7.87 36.21 -33.43
N ILE A 14 -7.02 36.76 -34.29
CA ILE A 14 -5.73 36.15 -34.63
C ILE A 14 -4.73 36.21 -33.47
N GLU A 15 -4.69 37.32 -32.72
CA GLU A 15 -3.87 37.42 -31.51
C GLU A 15 -4.27 36.38 -30.47
N LEU A 16 -5.57 36.21 -30.24
CA LEU A 16 -6.07 35.19 -29.31
C LEU A 16 -5.71 33.77 -29.78
N LEU A 17 -5.78 33.51 -31.08
CA LEU A 17 -5.50 32.19 -31.64
C LEU A 17 -4.01 31.81 -31.52
N ILE A 18 -3.10 32.76 -31.71
CA ILE A 18 -1.66 32.54 -31.51
C ILE A 18 -1.36 32.25 -30.03
N VAL A 19 -1.98 33.00 -29.11
CA VAL A 19 -1.78 32.78 -27.67
C VAL A 19 -2.21 31.38 -27.26
N ILE A 20 -3.39 30.93 -27.70
CA ILE A 20 -3.88 29.58 -27.41
C ILE A 20 -2.97 28.52 -28.02
N ALA A 21 -2.50 28.73 -29.26
CA ALA A 21 -1.58 27.79 -29.91
C ALA A 21 -0.27 27.61 -29.10
N ILE A 22 0.32 28.69 -28.60
CA ILE A 22 1.53 28.64 -27.77
C ILE A 22 1.26 27.91 -26.44
N ILE A 23 0.15 28.20 -25.77
CA ILE A 23 -0.23 27.53 -24.51
C ILE A 23 -0.37 26.02 -24.72
N LEU A 24 -1.02 25.59 -25.81
CA LEU A 24 -1.19 24.17 -26.12
C LEU A 24 0.15 23.45 -26.35
N ILE A 25 1.11 24.09 -27.02
CA ILE A 25 2.45 23.54 -27.22
C ILE A 25 3.17 23.37 -25.87
N LEU A 26 3.09 24.36 -24.98
CA LEU A 26 3.71 24.29 -23.66
C LEU A 26 3.10 23.18 -22.79
N ILE A 27 1.77 23.06 -22.78
CA ILE A 27 1.07 22.00 -22.02
C ILE A 27 1.44 20.62 -22.56
N ALA A 28 1.51 20.44 -23.88
CA ALA A 28 1.85 19.15 -24.48
C ALA A 28 3.20 18.60 -24.01
N ILE A 29 4.18 19.46 -23.76
CA ILE A 29 5.51 19.08 -23.25
C ILE A 29 5.50 18.97 -21.72
N ALA A 30 4.86 19.91 -21.03
CA ALA A 30 4.91 19.99 -19.57
C ALA A 30 4.09 18.91 -18.87
N LEU A 31 2.91 18.58 -19.39
CA LEU A 31 1.96 17.66 -18.77
C LEU A 31 2.51 16.24 -18.55
N PRO A 32 3.12 15.55 -19.54
CA PRO A 32 3.65 14.20 -19.31
C PRO A 32 4.74 14.18 -18.23
N ASN A 33 5.66 15.15 -18.24
CA ASN A 33 6.71 15.27 -17.23
C ASN A 33 6.12 15.55 -15.83
N PHE A 34 5.09 16.39 -15.75
CA PHE A 34 4.39 16.68 -14.50
C PHE A 34 3.71 15.44 -13.92
N LEU A 35 3.05 14.63 -14.75
CA LEU A 35 2.45 13.36 -14.32
C LEU A 35 3.51 12.37 -13.81
N GLU A 36 4.64 12.28 -14.50
CA GLU A 36 5.76 11.43 -14.08
C GLU A 36 6.36 11.89 -12.73
N ALA A 37 6.54 13.20 -12.55
CA ALA A 37 7.00 13.78 -11.29
C ALA A 37 6.04 13.52 -10.14
N GLN A 38 4.72 13.63 -10.36
CA GLN A 38 3.72 13.28 -9.36
C GLN A 38 3.78 11.80 -8.96
N LEU A 39 3.92 10.88 -9.93
CA LEU A 39 4.04 9.46 -9.63
C LEU A 39 5.29 9.15 -8.82
N ARG A 40 6.44 9.73 -9.17
CA ARG A 40 7.67 9.61 -8.38
C ARG A 40 7.49 10.11 -6.95
N ALA A 41 6.86 11.28 -6.78
CA ALA A 41 6.60 11.84 -5.46
C ALA A 41 5.70 10.92 -4.61
N LYS A 42 4.67 10.30 -5.21
CA LYS A 42 3.82 9.32 -4.52
C LYS A 42 4.60 8.05 -4.14
N THR A 43 5.43 7.51 -5.03
CA THR A 43 6.30 6.37 -4.73
C THR A 43 7.26 6.68 -3.57
N THR A 44 7.90 7.84 -3.58
CA THR A 44 8.80 8.26 -2.48
C THR A 44 8.05 8.43 -1.17
N LYS A 45 6.85 9.02 -1.20
CA LYS A 45 5.99 9.13 -0.01
C LYS A 45 5.64 7.76 0.54
N SER A 46 5.26 6.82 -0.32
CA SER A 46 4.92 5.45 0.07
C SER A 46 6.09 4.73 0.75
N GLN A 47 7.29 4.81 0.17
CA GLN A 47 8.51 4.27 0.78
C GLN A 47 8.84 4.91 2.13
N SER A 48 8.57 6.21 2.31
CA SER A 48 8.78 6.91 3.57
C SER A 48 7.79 6.48 4.66
N GLU A 49 6.52 6.29 4.29
CA GLU A 49 5.49 5.78 5.20
C GLU A 49 5.78 4.35 5.62
N MET A 50 6.23 3.47 4.70
CA MET A 50 6.67 2.12 5.03
C MET A 50 7.83 2.11 6.02
N ARG A 51 8.81 3.02 5.90
CA ARG A 51 9.91 3.15 6.89
C ARG A 51 9.41 3.57 8.27
N THR A 52 8.40 4.43 8.30
CA THR A 52 7.77 4.88 9.55
C THR A 52 7.03 3.72 10.22
N LEU A 53 6.23 2.98 9.44
CA LEU A 53 5.58 1.75 9.89
C LEU A 53 6.59 0.70 10.37
N ALA A 54 7.67 0.49 9.63
CA ALA A 54 8.73 -0.43 10.00
C ALA A 54 9.31 -0.11 11.38
N THR A 55 9.58 1.17 11.63
CA THR A 55 10.10 1.63 12.92
C THR A 55 9.09 1.38 14.04
N ALA A 56 7.80 1.60 13.79
CA ALA A 56 6.73 1.34 14.75
C ALA A 56 6.59 -0.17 15.04
N ILE A 57 6.64 -1.03 14.02
CA ILE A 57 6.56 -2.49 14.16
C ILE A 57 7.75 -3.01 14.97
N GLU A 58 8.97 -2.57 14.66
CA GLU A 58 10.16 -2.99 15.42
C GLU A 58 10.14 -2.46 16.86
N SER A 59 9.59 -1.27 17.09
CA SER A 59 9.40 -0.75 18.45
C SER A 59 8.40 -1.59 19.24
N LEU A 60 7.28 -1.96 18.62
CA LEU A 60 6.30 -2.88 19.21
C LEU A 60 6.94 -4.24 19.51
N ARG A 61 7.71 -4.79 18.58
CA ARG A 61 8.43 -6.04 18.76
C ARG A 61 9.41 -5.97 19.92
N ALA A 62 10.14 -4.87 20.04
CA ALA A 62 11.11 -4.66 21.13
C ALA A 62 10.43 -4.53 22.50
N GLU A 63 9.26 -3.87 22.58
CA GLU A 63 8.52 -3.70 23.83
C GLU A 63 7.77 -4.97 24.26
N ARG A 64 7.07 -5.62 23.31
CA ARG A 64 6.14 -6.71 23.60
C ARG A 64 6.71 -8.10 23.34
N GLY A 65 7.83 -8.20 22.63
CA GLY A 65 8.46 -9.46 22.26
C GLY A 65 7.68 -10.27 21.22
N VAL A 66 6.66 -9.69 20.58
CA VAL A 66 5.82 -10.34 19.57
C VAL A 66 5.71 -9.48 18.32
N LEU A 67 5.43 -10.11 17.20
CA LEU A 67 5.07 -9.44 15.95
C LEU A 67 3.56 -9.14 15.90
N LEU A 68 3.16 -8.32 14.92
CA LEU A 68 1.75 -8.13 14.60
C LEU A 68 1.16 -9.45 14.10
N ILE A 69 -0.15 -9.55 14.23
CA ILE A 69 -0.92 -10.70 13.76
C ILE A 69 -1.36 -10.36 12.35
N ASP A 70 -0.88 -11.11 11.36
CA ASP A 70 -1.25 -10.88 9.98
C ASP A 70 -2.71 -11.29 9.71
N PHE A 71 -3.13 -11.25 8.46
CA PHE A 71 -4.51 -11.57 8.12
C PHE A 71 -4.71 -13.05 7.77
N TRP A 72 -3.64 -13.83 7.59
CA TRP A 72 -3.71 -15.25 7.27
C TRP A 72 -3.74 -16.13 8.51
N ASP A 73 -3.26 -15.64 9.65
CA ASP A 73 -3.38 -16.30 10.95
C ASP A 73 -4.62 -15.84 11.74
N ASP A 74 -5.49 -15.07 11.09
CA ASP A 74 -6.32 -14.12 11.82
C ASP A 74 -7.50 -14.73 12.59
N HIS A 75 -7.91 -15.90 12.13
CA HIS A 75 -8.98 -16.75 12.63
C HIS A 75 -8.48 -17.83 13.59
N THR A 76 -7.17 -17.88 13.86
CA THR A 76 -6.61 -18.86 14.80
C THR A 76 -6.96 -18.50 16.25
N LEU A 77 -7.06 -19.52 17.11
CA LEU A 77 -7.32 -19.30 18.54
C LEU A 77 -6.16 -18.53 19.17
N GLU A 78 -4.94 -18.86 18.79
CA GLU A 78 -3.70 -18.24 19.26
C GLU A 78 -3.63 -16.75 18.91
N ALA A 79 -3.97 -16.39 17.68
CA ALA A 79 -4.09 -14.99 17.27
C ALA A 79 -5.11 -14.26 18.14
N ASN A 80 -6.32 -14.82 18.31
CA ASN A 80 -7.36 -14.22 19.15
C ASN A 80 -6.93 -14.08 20.62
N LEU A 81 -6.22 -15.06 21.18
CA LEU A 81 -5.66 -14.95 22.54
C LEU A 81 -4.62 -13.84 22.61
N ARG A 82 -3.68 -13.77 21.65
CA ARG A 82 -2.66 -12.71 21.60
C ARG A 82 -3.30 -11.32 21.49
N ILE A 83 -4.34 -11.14 20.68
CA ILE A 83 -5.08 -9.87 20.58
C ILE A 83 -5.61 -9.45 21.94
N ASN A 84 -6.29 -10.36 22.64
CA ASN A 84 -6.90 -10.05 23.92
C ASN A 84 -5.86 -9.82 25.02
N GLU A 85 -4.84 -10.68 25.10
CA GLU A 85 -3.86 -10.69 26.18
C GLU A 85 -2.75 -9.64 25.98
N VAL A 86 -2.23 -9.49 24.76
CA VAL A 86 -1.10 -8.59 24.46
C VAL A 86 -1.56 -7.22 24.00
N PHE A 87 -2.58 -7.18 23.12
CA PHE A 87 -3.07 -5.93 22.51
C PHE A 87 -4.34 -5.39 23.18
N GLY A 88 -4.85 -6.05 24.24
CA GLY A 88 -6.01 -5.57 25.00
C GLY A 88 -7.30 -5.50 24.16
N GLY A 89 -7.44 -6.38 23.17
CA GLY A 89 -8.58 -6.40 22.25
C GLY A 89 -8.44 -5.44 21.06
N VAL A 90 -7.37 -4.64 20.99
CA VAL A 90 -7.11 -3.76 19.85
C VAL A 90 -6.77 -4.56 18.60
N GLY A 91 -7.41 -4.21 17.49
CA GLY A 91 -7.26 -4.95 16.23
C GLY A 91 -8.09 -6.24 16.17
N HIS A 92 -8.88 -6.56 17.20
CA HIS A 92 -9.94 -7.56 17.10
C HIS A 92 -11.02 -7.15 16.08
N TRP A 93 -11.96 -8.04 15.77
CA TRP A 93 -13.13 -7.69 14.96
C TRP A 93 -13.85 -6.47 15.57
N ILE A 94 -13.86 -5.36 14.84
CA ILE A 94 -14.63 -4.15 15.16
C ILE A 94 -15.46 -3.84 13.90
N PRO A 95 -16.75 -3.48 14.01
CA PRO A 95 -17.58 -3.12 12.86
C PRO A 95 -17.00 -2.00 11.96
N ALA A 96 -16.15 -1.13 12.52
CA ALA A 96 -15.43 -0.09 11.79
C ALA A 96 -14.30 -0.64 10.88
N CYS A 97 -13.91 -1.88 11.13
CA CYS A 97 -12.70 -2.54 10.68
C CYS A 97 -13.01 -3.56 9.58
N SER A 98 -14.20 -4.18 9.63
CA SER A 98 -14.81 -4.90 8.51
C SER A 98 -16.33 -4.74 8.56
N PRO A 99 -16.90 -3.69 7.93
CA PRO A 99 -18.34 -3.47 7.93
C PRO A 99 -19.11 -4.54 7.13
N THR A 100 -18.39 -5.28 6.28
CA THR A 100 -18.95 -6.19 5.28
C THR A 100 -18.62 -7.65 5.52
N HIS A 101 -17.72 -7.98 6.46
CA HIS A 101 -17.37 -9.36 6.79
C HIS A 101 -17.51 -9.64 8.30
N PRO A 102 -18.38 -10.57 8.71
CA PRO A 102 -18.52 -10.95 10.12
C PRO A 102 -17.32 -11.75 10.65
N ASP A 103 -16.47 -12.27 9.76
CA ASP A 103 -15.45 -13.28 10.12
C ASP A 103 -14.00 -12.81 9.90
N GLY A 104 -13.77 -11.60 9.36
CA GLY A 104 -12.45 -11.16 8.88
C GLY A 104 -11.94 -9.84 9.46
N ARG A 105 -10.61 -9.67 9.50
CA ARG A 105 -9.93 -8.41 9.87
C ARG A 105 -9.40 -7.69 8.63
N SER A 106 -9.66 -6.39 8.50
CA SER A 106 -8.96 -5.58 7.50
C SER A 106 -7.52 -5.28 7.90
N MET A 107 -6.72 -4.89 6.90
CA MET A 107 -5.34 -4.50 7.13
C MET A 107 -5.19 -3.32 8.10
N THR A 108 -6.20 -2.45 8.16
CA THR A 108 -6.24 -1.37 9.16
C THR A 108 -6.27 -1.94 10.57
N CYS A 109 -6.98 -3.05 10.80
CA CYS A 109 -7.04 -3.73 12.10
C CYS A 109 -5.72 -4.41 12.45
N VAL A 110 -5.07 -5.03 11.45
CA VAL A 110 -3.74 -5.65 11.59
C VAL A 110 -2.71 -4.63 12.09
N LEU A 111 -2.76 -3.39 11.59
CA LEU A 111 -1.84 -2.32 11.97
C LEU A 111 -2.32 -1.50 13.19
N MET A 112 -3.56 -1.69 13.66
CA MET A 112 -4.15 -0.95 14.78
C MET A 112 -3.37 -1.04 16.10
N PRO A 113 -2.72 -2.18 16.43
CA PRO A 113 -1.85 -2.27 17.60
C PRO A 113 -0.67 -1.26 17.61
N LEU A 114 -0.35 -0.64 16.47
CA LEU A 114 0.71 0.39 16.39
C LEU A 114 0.26 1.75 16.93
N THR A 115 -1.04 2.02 16.99
CA THR A 115 -1.59 3.30 17.48
C THR A 115 -2.22 3.18 18.86
N SER A 116 -2.60 1.96 19.28
CA SER A 116 -3.24 1.68 20.57
C SER A 116 -2.97 0.23 21.00
N PRO A 117 -3.01 -0.10 22.31
CA PRO A 117 -3.19 0.80 23.45
C PRO A 117 -1.93 1.63 23.76
N VAL A 118 -0.76 1.20 23.30
CA VAL A 118 0.48 1.99 23.33
C VAL A 118 0.70 2.61 21.96
N GLN A 119 1.09 3.88 21.96
CA GLN A 119 1.22 4.66 20.75
C GLN A 119 2.66 4.60 20.21
N TYR A 120 2.90 3.70 19.25
CA TYR A 120 4.16 3.66 18.48
C TYR A 120 4.14 4.61 17.29
N MET A 121 2.94 4.99 16.82
CA MET A 121 2.74 5.99 15.79
C MET A 121 1.43 6.76 15.99
N THR A 122 1.32 7.94 15.38
CA THR A 122 0.15 8.83 15.57
C THR A 122 -1.11 8.33 14.87
N SER A 123 -0.97 7.72 13.71
CA SER A 123 -2.07 7.24 12.87
C SER A 123 -1.54 6.31 11.79
N ILE A 124 -2.30 5.27 11.42
CA ILE A 124 -1.95 4.40 10.30
C ILE A 124 -2.08 5.18 8.98
N PRO A 125 -1.04 5.23 8.13
CA PRO A 125 -1.10 5.91 6.84
C PRO A 125 -1.86 5.11 5.79
N ASP A 126 -2.58 5.82 4.91
CA ASP A 126 -3.13 5.25 3.70
C ASP A 126 -2.05 5.15 2.61
N ASP A 127 -2.02 4.05 1.87
CA ASP A 127 -1.20 3.92 0.69
C ASP A 127 -1.70 4.85 -0.42
N VAL A 128 -0.89 5.86 -0.75
CA VAL A 128 -1.18 6.87 -1.79
C VAL A 128 -1.23 6.31 -3.21
N LEU A 129 -0.72 5.09 -3.41
CA LEU A 129 -0.78 4.35 -4.65
C LEU A 129 -1.97 3.37 -4.71
N ALA A 130 -2.66 3.13 -3.58
CA ALA A 130 -3.86 2.29 -3.56
C ALA A 130 -4.98 2.86 -4.44
N PRO A 131 -5.68 2.00 -5.21
CA PRO A 131 -6.80 2.43 -6.02
C PRO A 131 -7.95 2.93 -5.13
N THR A 132 -8.79 3.81 -5.68
CA THR A 132 -10.08 4.10 -5.05
C THR A 132 -10.92 2.82 -5.02
N PRO A 133 -11.60 2.52 -3.90
CA PRO A 133 -12.43 1.33 -3.80
C PRO A 133 -13.46 1.26 -4.92
N ASP A 134 -13.24 0.34 -5.84
CA ASP A 134 -14.23 -0.01 -6.85
C ASP A 134 -14.79 -1.38 -6.49
N ARG A 135 -16.02 -1.39 -6.01
CA ARG A 135 -16.76 -2.61 -5.68
C ARG A 135 -16.91 -3.54 -6.88
N ASN A 136 -16.76 -3.03 -8.10
CA ASN A 136 -16.93 -3.79 -9.34
C ASN A 136 -15.65 -4.48 -9.84
N LEU A 137 -14.47 -4.08 -9.35
CA LEU A 137 -13.20 -4.73 -9.76
C LEU A 137 -12.97 -6.09 -9.06
N PHE A 138 -13.63 -6.33 -7.94
CA PHE A 138 -13.33 -7.48 -7.08
C PHE A 138 -14.52 -8.45 -6.90
N GLY A 139 -15.65 -8.16 -7.54
CA GLY A 139 -16.89 -8.92 -7.38
C GLY A 139 -17.38 -8.95 -5.93
N ASN A 140 -18.52 -9.57 -5.67
CA ASN A 140 -18.99 -9.90 -4.32
C ASN A 140 -18.14 -11.04 -3.69
N LYS A 141 -16.81 -10.92 -3.71
CA LYS A 141 -15.89 -11.88 -3.09
C LYS A 141 -15.28 -11.22 -1.87
N GLY A 142 -15.98 -11.35 -0.75
CA GLY A 142 -15.62 -10.72 0.51
C GLY A 142 -14.48 -11.44 1.20
N HIS A 143 -13.25 -10.98 1.00
CA HIS A 143 -12.22 -11.19 2.01
C HIS A 143 -11.57 -9.83 2.32
N ASP A 144 -11.19 -9.59 3.57
CA ASP A 144 -10.64 -8.30 4.01
C ASP A 144 -9.15 -8.14 3.67
N GLU A 145 -8.60 -9.14 2.99
CA GLU A 145 -7.23 -9.27 2.46
C GLU A 145 -6.94 -8.38 1.24
N TRP A 146 -7.98 -7.77 0.66
CA TRP A 146 -7.90 -7.11 -0.64
C TRP A 146 -7.56 -5.63 -0.45
N ILE A 147 -6.30 -5.28 -0.73
CA ILE A 147 -5.86 -3.89 -0.72
C ILE A 147 -6.60 -3.13 -1.82
N GLY A 148 -7.23 -2.00 -1.48
CA GLY A 148 -8.11 -1.25 -2.39
C GLY A 148 -9.59 -1.64 -2.30
N HIS A 149 -10.00 -2.53 -1.41
CA HIS A 149 -11.41 -2.75 -1.06
C HIS A 149 -11.91 -1.67 -0.07
N VAL A 150 -13.23 -1.55 0.12
CA VAL A 150 -13.81 -0.53 1.02
C VAL A 150 -13.31 -0.76 2.45
N GLY A 151 -12.57 0.21 3.00
CA GLY A 151 -12.02 0.13 4.37
C GLY A 151 -10.59 -0.42 4.46
N ASN A 152 -10.01 -0.94 3.37
CA ASN A 152 -8.63 -1.42 3.31
C ASN A 152 -7.81 -0.62 2.28
N ARG A 153 -7.24 0.51 2.73
CA ARG A 153 -6.43 1.43 1.91
C ARG A 153 -4.98 1.56 2.40
N THR A 154 -4.60 0.82 3.43
CA THR A 154 -3.27 0.87 4.04
C THR A 154 -2.33 -0.17 3.41
N TYR A 155 -1.09 -0.19 3.90
CA TYR A 155 -0.06 -1.17 3.55
C TYR A 155 -0.39 -2.55 4.10
N LEU A 156 -0.16 -3.58 3.28
CA LEU A 156 -0.29 -4.97 3.69
C LEU A 156 0.89 -5.38 4.56
N TYR A 157 0.61 -6.02 5.70
CA TYR A 157 1.59 -6.62 6.58
C TYR A 157 1.49 -8.15 6.46
N ALA A 158 2.64 -8.80 6.42
CA ALA A 158 2.77 -10.24 6.48
C ALA A 158 4.03 -10.59 7.27
N ASP A 159 4.00 -11.66 8.04
CA ASP A 159 5.17 -12.14 8.75
C ASP A 159 5.28 -13.65 8.73
N ARG A 160 6.44 -14.11 9.20
CA ARG A 160 6.70 -15.53 9.37
C ARG A 160 7.30 -15.77 10.74
N GLU A 161 6.43 -15.88 11.73
CA GLU A 161 6.83 -16.19 13.10
C GLU A 161 7.19 -17.69 13.24
N GLY A 162 8.32 -18.00 13.88
CA GLY A 162 8.69 -19.38 14.21
C GLY A 162 8.83 -19.57 15.70
N ALA A 163 7.73 -19.80 16.42
CA ALA A 163 7.82 -20.07 17.85
C ALA A 163 8.39 -21.49 18.13
N PRO A 164 9.31 -21.65 19.10
CA PRO A 164 9.70 -22.97 19.60
C PRO A 164 8.49 -23.68 20.21
N GLY A 165 8.12 -24.84 19.66
CA GLY A 165 7.09 -25.70 20.24
C GLY A 165 5.64 -25.29 19.97
N LYS A 166 5.37 -24.30 19.10
CA LYS A 166 4.02 -24.11 18.57
C LYS A 166 3.92 -24.71 17.16
N PRO A 167 2.80 -25.36 16.81
CA PRO A 167 2.66 -25.91 15.48
C PRO A 167 2.71 -24.78 14.45
N ARG A 168 3.31 -25.09 13.29
CA ARG A 168 3.30 -24.21 12.13
C ARG A 168 1.85 -24.01 11.74
N PHE A 169 1.30 -22.83 12.02
CA PHE A 169 -0.12 -22.57 11.84
C PHE A 169 -0.32 -21.33 10.99
N GLY A 170 -1.35 -21.39 10.15
CA GLY A 170 -1.44 -20.64 8.91
C GLY A 170 -0.82 -21.49 7.80
N SER A 171 -1.63 -21.91 6.83
CA SER A 171 -1.09 -22.32 5.53
C SER A 171 -0.04 -21.30 5.12
N GLU A 172 1.09 -21.77 4.61
CA GLU A 172 2.24 -21.00 4.14
C GLU A 172 1.87 -20.11 2.93
N TYR A 173 0.83 -19.27 3.08
CA TYR A 173 0.69 -17.99 2.40
C TYR A 173 1.66 -16.99 3.03
N ASP A 174 2.91 -17.45 3.19
CA ASP A 174 4.06 -16.69 2.69
C ASP A 174 3.65 -16.06 1.33
N PHE A 175 4.42 -15.15 0.76
CA PHE A 175 4.26 -14.79 -0.66
C PHE A 175 4.51 -15.97 -1.65
N ASN A 176 4.19 -17.21 -1.28
CA ASN A 176 4.74 -18.48 -1.69
C ASN A 176 3.69 -19.58 -1.92
N THR A 177 2.37 -19.36 -1.79
CA THR A 177 1.43 -20.45 -2.11
C THR A 177 1.34 -20.73 -3.60
N GLY A 178 2.12 -21.72 -4.04
CA GLY A 178 1.70 -22.75 -4.99
C GLY A 178 1.54 -22.35 -6.45
N GLN A 179 1.69 -21.07 -6.81
CA GLN A 179 1.72 -20.61 -8.20
C GLN A 179 3.04 -19.94 -8.60
N PHE A 180 4.03 -19.95 -7.69
CA PHE A 180 5.28 -19.25 -7.86
C PHE A 180 6.44 -20.22 -8.13
N PRO A 181 7.43 -19.81 -8.93
CA PRO A 181 8.60 -20.63 -9.16
C PRO A 181 9.35 -20.82 -7.83
N THR A 182 9.56 -22.07 -7.45
CA THR A 182 10.41 -22.50 -6.34
C THR A 182 11.90 -22.17 -6.55
N LEU A 183 12.21 -21.39 -7.59
CA LEU A 183 13.53 -20.98 -8.04
C LEU A 183 13.61 -19.44 -8.04
N PRO A 184 14.76 -18.86 -7.67
CA PRO A 184 14.95 -17.41 -7.66
C PRO A 184 14.78 -16.85 -9.08
N LEU A 185 13.65 -16.19 -9.35
CA LEU A 185 13.44 -15.44 -10.58
C LEU A 185 13.75 -13.95 -10.35
N PRO A 186 14.48 -13.29 -11.27
CA PRO A 186 14.73 -11.86 -11.20
C PRO A 186 13.42 -11.07 -11.08
N GLY A 187 13.36 -10.13 -10.13
CA GLY A 187 12.21 -9.26 -9.93
C GLY A 187 11.09 -9.82 -9.06
N TYR A 188 11.22 -11.02 -8.48
CA TYR A 188 10.27 -11.56 -7.51
C TYR A 188 10.76 -11.38 -6.07
N LEU A 189 9.84 -11.10 -5.15
CA LEU A 189 10.11 -11.15 -3.72
C LEU A 189 10.37 -12.60 -3.30
N TYR A 190 11.41 -12.81 -2.50
CA TYR A 190 11.72 -14.12 -1.95
C TYR A 190 10.75 -14.51 -0.81
N PRO A 191 10.76 -15.76 -0.36
CA PRO A 191 10.06 -16.18 0.85
C PRO A 191 10.63 -15.51 2.12
N LEU A 192 9.80 -15.34 3.15
CA LEU A 192 10.24 -14.81 4.44
C LEU A 192 11.05 -15.86 5.20
N ARG A 193 12.09 -15.40 5.90
CA ARG A 193 12.81 -16.22 6.89
C ARG A 193 12.01 -16.24 8.20
N THR A 194 12.37 -17.17 9.08
CA THR A 194 11.82 -17.20 10.43
C THR A 194 12.08 -15.86 11.14
N ASP A 195 11.03 -15.34 11.76
CA ASP A 195 10.91 -14.05 12.44
C ASP A 195 11.19 -12.82 11.58
N GLU A 196 11.02 -12.99 10.26
CA GLU A 196 11.02 -11.92 9.27
C GLU A 196 9.59 -11.49 8.96
N TRP A 197 9.38 -10.19 8.82
CA TRP A 197 8.14 -9.61 8.31
C TRP A 197 8.40 -8.70 7.11
N VAL A 198 7.33 -8.43 6.36
CA VAL A 198 7.31 -7.56 5.18
C VAL A 198 6.07 -6.67 5.16
N LEU A 199 6.25 -5.44 4.67
CA LEU A 199 5.16 -4.57 4.24
C LEU A 199 5.08 -4.54 2.72
N SER A 200 3.87 -4.51 2.19
CA SER A 200 3.58 -4.42 0.76
C SER A 200 2.62 -3.26 0.48
N GLY A 201 2.94 -2.47 -0.53
CA GLY A 201 2.11 -1.37 -1.04
C GLY A 201 2.09 -1.38 -2.56
N PHE A 202 1.14 -0.66 -3.14
CA PHE A 202 1.00 -0.57 -4.58
C PHE A 202 2.20 0.11 -5.23
N GLY A 203 2.57 -0.39 -6.41
CA GLY A 203 3.52 0.30 -7.28
C GLY A 203 2.85 1.30 -8.22
N PRO A 204 3.64 2.06 -8.99
CA PRO A 204 3.11 2.99 -9.98
C PRO A 204 2.35 2.31 -11.13
N GLY A 205 2.69 1.07 -11.50
CA GLY A 205 1.97 0.24 -12.49
C GLY A 205 0.81 -0.56 -11.88
N ARG A 206 -0.06 0.15 -11.16
CA ARG A 206 -1.14 -0.30 -10.25
C ARG A 206 -2.06 -1.43 -10.75
N GLU A 207 -2.13 -1.64 -12.06
CA GLU A 207 -3.20 -2.41 -12.73
C GLU A 207 -2.85 -3.90 -12.95
N ASN A 208 -1.56 -4.26 -12.89
CA ASN A 208 -1.11 -5.60 -13.32
C ASN A 208 -0.91 -6.61 -12.18
N ASN A 209 -1.01 -6.17 -10.92
CA ASN A 209 -0.83 -7.04 -9.73
C ASN A 209 -2.15 -7.48 -9.09
N LEU A 210 -3.28 -7.02 -9.63
CA LEU A 210 -4.62 -7.40 -9.20
C LEU A 210 -5.15 -8.45 -10.17
N THR A 211 -5.36 -9.67 -9.68
CA THR A 211 -6.14 -10.69 -10.42
C THR A 211 -7.47 -10.88 -9.71
N ASP A 212 -8.48 -11.38 -10.43
CA ASP A 212 -9.86 -11.65 -9.97
C ASP A 212 -10.01 -12.46 -8.67
N ASN A 213 -8.92 -12.98 -8.06
CA ASN A 213 -8.98 -13.83 -6.87
C ASN A 213 -7.82 -13.63 -5.85
N SER A 214 -6.88 -12.68 -5.97
CA SER A 214 -5.83 -12.36 -4.95
C SER A 214 -4.72 -11.42 -5.46
N VAL A 215 -3.92 -10.88 -4.51
CA VAL A 215 -2.57 -10.34 -4.72
C VAL A 215 -1.69 -11.45 -5.28
N ARG A 216 -1.49 -11.52 -6.60
CA ARG A 216 -0.96 -12.76 -7.21
C ARG A 216 0.37 -12.70 -7.93
N LYS A 217 1.17 -11.65 -7.84
CA LYS A 217 2.60 -11.73 -8.18
C LYS A 217 3.43 -10.82 -7.30
N PRO A 218 4.39 -11.35 -6.51
CA PRO A 218 5.27 -10.51 -5.69
C PRO A 218 6.36 -9.84 -6.55
N PHE A 219 5.96 -9.19 -7.65
CA PHE A 219 6.89 -8.45 -8.48
C PHE A 219 7.36 -7.22 -7.75
N VAL A 220 8.66 -7.11 -7.56
CA VAL A 220 9.29 -5.99 -6.87
C VAL A 220 9.32 -4.77 -7.79
N TYR A 221 9.01 -3.61 -7.21
CA TYR A 221 9.15 -2.33 -7.85
C TYR A 221 10.61 -2.11 -8.30
N SER A 222 10.79 -1.93 -9.61
CA SER A 222 12.09 -1.68 -10.20
C SER A 222 12.27 -0.18 -10.52
N PRO A 223 13.24 0.51 -9.90
CA PRO A 223 13.49 1.93 -10.14
C PRO A 223 13.94 2.24 -11.58
N THR A 224 14.59 1.30 -12.26
CA THR A 224 15.09 1.46 -13.64
C THR A 224 13.96 1.59 -14.65
N ASN A 225 12.82 0.97 -14.36
CA ASN A 225 11.58 1.11 -15.14
C ASN A 225 10.68 2.26 -14.63
N GLY A 226 11.14 2.99 -13.62
CA GLY A 226 10.55 4.24 -13.14
C GLY A 226 9.05 4.16 -12.87
N THR A 227 8.30 5.07 -13.47
CA THR A 227 6.84 5.17 -13.35
C THR A 227 6.06 4.12 -14.13
N ARG A 228 6.74 3.28 -14.93
CA ARG A 228 6.15 2.18 -15.70
C ARG A 228 6.36 0.82 -15.04
N SER A 229 6.99 0.77 -13.86
CA SER A 229 7.19 -0.49 -13.15
C SER A 229 5.84 -1.11 -12.76
N VAL A 230 5.62 -2.35 -13.18
CA VAL A 230 4.44 -3.15 -12.87
C VAL A 230 4.51 -3.79 -11.48
N GLY A 231 5.65 -3.70 -10.79
CA GLY A 231 5.88 -4.30 -9.48
C GLY A 231 5.35 -3.43 -8.33
N SER A 232 4.98 -4.09 -7.23
CA SER A 232 4.59 -3.48 -5.96
C SER A 232 5.82 -3.06 -5.15
N ILE A 233 5.64 -2.11 -4.25
CA ILE A 233 6.69 -1.66 -3.35
C ILE A 233 6.68 -2.59 -2.13
N TYR A 234 7.84 -3.14 -1.76
CA TYR A 234 7.98 -3.98 -0.59
C TYR A 234 9.01 -3.40 0.37
N TYR A 235 8.75 -3.51 1.67
CA TYR A 235 9.73 -3.25 2.73
C TYR A 235 9.92 -4.50 3.56
N ARG A 236 11.13 -5.06 3.57
CA ARG A 236 11.50 -6.21 4.41
C ARG A 236 12.20 -5.73 5.67
N SER A 237 11.87 -6.34 6.80
CA SER A 237 12.56 -6.11 8.08
C SER A 237 14.09 -6.24 7.99
N THR A 238 14.61 -7.23 7.24
CA THR A 238 16.05 -7.49 7.16
C THR A 238 16.80 -6.73 6.06
N GLN A 239 16.09 -6.26 5.02
CA GLN A 239 16.70 -5.70 3.80
C GLN A 239 16.26 -4.26 3.50
N GLY A 240 15.23 -3.75 4.17
CA GLY A 240 14.60 -2.48 3.84
C GLY A 240 13.77 -2.57 2.57
N ILE A 241 13.73 -1.48 1.79
CA ILE A 241 12.96 -1.44 0.54
C ILE A 241 13.56 -2.41 -0.49
N ALA A 242 12.73 -3.30 -1.03
CA ALA A 242 13.12 -4.22 -2.10
C ALA A 242 13.13 -3.50 -3.46
N HIS A 243 14.12 -3.84 -4.29
CA HIS A 243 14.31 -3.33 -5.66
C HIS A 243 14.57 -4.46 -6.66
#